data_AF-A0AAJ5WNP4-F1
#
_entry.id   AF-A0AAJ5WNP4-F1
#
_cell.length_a   1.000
_cell.length_b   1.000
_cell.length_c   1.000
_cell.angle_alpha   90.00
_cell.angle_beta   90.00
_cell.angle_gamma   90.00
#
_symmetry.space_group_name_H-M   'P 1'
#
loop_
_entity.id
_entity.type
_entity.pdbx_description
1 polymer ?
#
loop_
_entity_poly.entity_id
_entity_poly.type
_entity_poly.pdbx_seq_one_letter_code
_entity_poly.pdbx_strand_id
1 'polypeptide(L)'
;MSRIEQFIREHRGEFDQEAPPAAGWKNIQQQLNPAPARGNGRLLPLTILRWSAAAAILVLAGLGVYHLVDRQPTAPTARTQENAKEKKLLQDINPEYATEVYHFTRLIELKQDQLKQIEKDNPDLYKTFTGDINKLDSSYNELKEELPTNPNREQLLEAMIENLKLQADLLNQQLQIIHQIKQAKQNKDDKII
;
A
#
# COMPACT_ATOMS: atom_id res chain seq x y z
N MET A 1 -7.85 -72.90 -17.53
CA MET A 1 -8.95 -72.02 -17.06
C MET A 1 -8.77 -71.78 -15.57
N SER A 2 -8.94 -70.55 -15.11
CA SER A 2 -8.71 -70.23 -13.69
C SER A 2 -9.91 -70.67 -12.84
N ARG A 3 -9.65 -71.04 -11.57
CA ARG A 3 -10.66 -71.54 -10.63
C ARG A 3 -11.83 -70.57 -10.42
N ILE A 4 -11.54 -69.26 -10.52
CA ILE A 4 -12.52 -68.18 -10.40
C ILE A 4 -13.43 -68.13 -11.64
N GLU A 5 -12.87 -68.38 -12.83
CA GLU A 5 -13.63 -68.40 -14.07
C GLU A 5 -14.67 -69.53 -14.12
N GLN A 6 -14.37 -70.65 -13.49
CA GLN A 6 -15.31 -71.77 -13.36
C GLN A 6 -16.40 -71.46 -12.34
N PHE A 7 -16.04 -70.89 -11.18
CA PHE A 7 -16.97 -70.45 -10.14
C PHE A 7 -17.97 -69.41 -10.65
N ILE A 8 -17.51 -68.39 -11.38
CA ILE A 8 -18.39 -67.35 -11.96
C ILE A 8 -19.35 -67.96 -12.99
N ARG A 9 -18.90 -68.92 -13.79
CA ARG A 9 -19.77 -69.60 -14.78
C ARG A 9 -20.82 -70.47 -14.11
N GLU A 10 -20.44 -71.25 -13.10
CA GLU A 10 -21.34 -72.15 -12.38
C GLU A 10 -22.38 -71.39 -11.54
N HIS A 11 -22.10 -70.16 -11.10
CA HIS A 11 -23.00 -69.37 -10.25
C HIS A 11 -23.59 -68.15 -10.95
N ARG A 12 -23.40 -68.01 -12.27
CA ARG A 12 -23.89 -66.87 -13.06
C ARG A 12 -25.40 -66.63 -12.87
N GLY A 13 -26.17 -67.71 -12.79
CA GLY A 13 -27.61 -67.66 -12.59
C GLY A 13 -28.04 -67.13 -11.22
N GLU A 14 -27.15 -67.06 -10.22
CA GLU A 14 -27.41 -66.45 -8.91
C GLU A 14 -27.10 -64.95 -8.90
N PHE A 15 -26.13 -64.50 -9.70
CA PHE A 15 -25.77 -63.08 -9.80
C PHE A 15 -26.82 -62.23 -10.53
N ASP A 16 -27.58 -62.82 -11.47
CA ASP A 16 -28.53 -62.09 -12.31
C ASP A 16 -29.99 -62.14 -11.78
N GLN A 17 -30.24 -62.58 -10.54
CA GLN A 17 -31.62 -62.79 -10.02
C GLN A 17 -32.33 -61.53 -9.54
N GLU A 18 -31.60 -60.48 -9.17
CA GLU A 18 -32.19 -59.27 -8.61
C GLU A 18 -32.07 -58.11 -9.58
N ALA A 19 -33.17 -57.77 -10.25
CA ALA A 19 -33.29 -56.47 -10.91
C ALA A 19 -33.31 -55.39 -9.81
N PRO A 20 -32.51 -54.31 -9.93
CA PRO A 20 -32.49 -53.27 -8.92
C PRO A 20 -33.91 -52.68 -8.77
N PRO A 21 -34.37 -52.40 -7.54
CA PRO A 21 -35.68 -51.80 -7.34
C PRO A 21 -35.74 -50.46 -8.09
N ALA A 22 -36.84 -50.19 -8.79
CA ALA A 22 -37.00 -48.97 -9.61
C ALA A 22 -36.75 -47.65 -8.84
N ALA A 23 -36.82 -47.70 -7.50
CA ALA A 23 -36.53 -46.59 -6.60
C ALA A 23 -35.03 -46.37 -6.28
N GLY A 24 -34.14 -47.29 -6.67
CA GLY A 24 -32.70 -47.19 -6.38
C GLY A 24 -32.06 -45.95 -7.00
N TRP A 25 -32.42 -45.64 -8.26
CA TRP A 25 -31.94 -44.44 -8.95
C TRP A 25 -32.44 -43.14 -8.31
N LYS A 26 -33.66 -43.14 -7.77
CA LYS A 26 -34.22 -41.98 -7.08
C LYS A 26 -33.41 -41.62 -5.83
N ASN A 27 -32.96 -42.62 -5.07
CA ASN A 27 -32.15 -42.41 -3.86
C ASN A 27 -30.74 -41.93 -4.20
N ILE A 28 -30.14 -42.46 -5.27
CA ILE A 28 -28.81 -42.02 -5.75
C ILE A 28 -28.88 -40.57 -6.24
N GLN A 29 -29.92 -40.21 -7.00
CA GLN A 29 -30.13 -38.84 -7.47
C GLN A 29 -30.34 -37.83 -6.32
N GLN A 30 -30.98 -38.25 -5.23
CA GLN A 30 -31.14 -37.44 -4.02
C GLN A 30 -29.83 -37.21 -3.26
N GLN A 31 -28.90 -38.17 -3.31
CA GLN A 31 -27.57 -38.02 -2.68
C GLN A 31 -26.62 -37.15 -3.53
N LEU A 32 -26.81 -37.12 -4.84
CA LEU A 32 -26.00 -36.30 -5.75
C LEU A 32 -26.50 -34.85 -5.88
N ASN A 33 -27.76 -34.58 -5.53
CA ASN A 33 -28.33 -33.25 -5.49
C ASN A 33 -28.85 -32.94 -4.07
N PRO A 34 -27.98 -32.57 -3.12
CA PRO A 34 -28.47 -32.08 -1.84
C PRO A 34 -29.29 -30.81 -2.10
N ALA A 35 -30.58 -30.85 -1.77
CA ALA A 35 -31.39 -29.64 -1.72
C ALA A 35 -30.68 -28.64 -0.79
N PRO A 36 -30.56 -27.35 -1.17
CA PRO A 36 -29.87 -26.39 -0.32
C PRO A 36 -30.55 -26.38 1.05
N ALA A 37 -29.78 -26.69 2.09
CA ALA A 37 -30.25 -26.61 3.46
C ALA A 37 -30.92 -25.25 3.65
N ARG A 38 -32.24 -25.25 3.90
CA ARG A 38 -32.95 -24.08 4.41
C ARG A 38 -32.51 -23.88 5.86
N GLY A 39 -31.26 -23.47 6.02
CA GLY A 39 -30.82 -22.85 7.25
C GLY A 39 -31.48 -21.48 7.32
N ASN A 40 -32.14 -21.18 8.44
CA ASN A 40 -32.60 -19.84 8.79
C ASN A 40 -31.42 -18.87 9.07
N GLY A 41 -30.29 -19.05 8.37
CA GLY A 41 -29.20 -18.11 8.34
C GLY A 41 -29.56 -17.00 7.38
N ARG A 42 -29.63 -15.76 7.88
CA ARG A 42 -29.73 -14.57 7.04
C ARG A 42 -28.54 -14.57 6.07
N LEU A 43 -28.77 -15.04 4.85
CA LEU A 43 -27.77 -14.98 3.79
C LEU A 43 -27.69 -13.52 3.36
N LEU A 44 -26.69 -12.80 3.85
CA LEU A 44 -26.35 -11.50 3.29
C LEU A 44 -25.94 -11.71 1.83
N PRO A 45 -26.54 -11.01 0.85
CA PRO A 45 -26.13 -11.15 -0.54
C PRO A 45 -24.66 -10.75 -0.70
N LEU A 46 -23.88 -11.59 -1.41
CA LEU A 46 -22.43 -11.44 -1.62
C LEU A 46 -22.00 -10.08 -2.23
N THR A 47 -22.95 -9.29 -2.73
CA THR A 47 -22.73 -7.91 -3.17
C THR A 47 -22.42 -6.97 -2.00
N ILE A 48 -22.99 -7.20 -0.82
CA ILE A 48 -22.69 -6.42 0.39
C ILE A 48 -21.32 -6.82 0.96
N LEU A 49 -20.90 -8.08 0.76
CA LEU A 49 -19.59 -8.56 1.22
C LEU A 49 -18.43 -7.86 0.48
N ARG A 50 -18.57 -7.64 -0.83
CA ARG A 50 -17.56 -6.92 -1.65
C ARG A 50 -17.40 -5.45 -1.23
N TRP A 51 -18.49 -4.79 -0.84
CA TRP A 51 -18.44 -3.41 -0.34
C TRP A 51 -18.09 -3.34 1.15
N SER A 52 -18.35 -4.38 1.93
CA SER A 52 -17.93 -4.45 3.35
C SER A 52 -16.43 -4.71 3.49
N ALA A 53 -15.80 -5.46 2.57
CA ALA A 53 -14.36 -5.61 2.52
C ALA A 53 -13.69 -4.27 2.12
N ALA A 54 -14.24 -3.55 1.14
CA ALA A 54 -13.77 -2.21 0.78
C ALA A 54 -13.95 -1.21 1.93
N ALA A 55 -15.08 -1.24 2.65
CA ALA A 55 -15.30 -0.40 3.83
C ALA A 55 -14.37 -0.78 4.99
N ALA A 56 -14.10 -2.07 5.22
CA ALA A 56 -13.14 -2.50 6.24
C ALA A 56 -11.71 -2.10 5.89
N ILE A 57 -11.31 -2.18 4.62
CA ILE A 57 -10.00 -1.69 4.15
C ILE A 57 -9.93 -0.16 4.27
N LEU A 58 -11.00 0.59 3.95
CA LEU A 58 -11.05 2.05 4.12
C LEU A 58 -11.10 2.47 5.59
N VAL A 59 -11.71 1.67 6.48
CA VAL A 59 -11.71 1.91 7.93
C VAL A 59 -10.36 1.54 8.54
N LEU A 60 -9.71 0.46 8.10
CA LEU A 60 -8.36 0.09 8.54
C LEU A 60 -7.31 1.06 7.99
N ALA A 61 -7.42 1.49 6.73
CA ALA A 61 -6.60 2.54 6.14
C ALA A 61 -6.91 3.90 6.77
N GLY A 62 -8.17 4.19 7.07
CA GLY A 62 -8.61 5.40 7.76
C GLY A 62 -8.13 5.47 9.21
N LEU A 63 -8.18 4.37 9.95
CA LEU A 63 -7.61 4.24 11.30
C LEU A 63 -6.08 4.25 11.27
N GLY A 64 -5.46 3.64 10.25
CA GLY A 64 -4.02 3.71 10.02
C GLY A 64 -3.54 5.13 9.74
N VAL A 65 -4.22 5.86 8.86
CA VAL A 65 -3.95 7.27 8.57
C VAL A 65 -4.29 8.14 9.78
N TYR A 66 -5.38 7.89 10.50
CA TYR A 66 -5.73 8.64 11.71
C TYR A 66 -4.69 8.46 12.81
N HIS A 67 -4.21 7.23 13.05
CA HIS A 67 -3.15 6.96 14.02
C HIS A 67 -1.76 7.45 13.58
N LEU A 68 -1.54 7.63 12.27
CA LEU A 68 -0.33 8.24 11.71
C LEU A 68 -0.38 9.78 11.76
N VAL A 69 -1.57 10.37 11.61
CA VAL A 69 -1.80 11.83 11.67
C VAL A 69 -1.90 12.35 13.11
N ASP A 70 -2.44 11.56 14.06
CA ASP A 70 -2.47 11.92 15.50
C ASP A 70 -1.11 11.76 16.21
N ARG A 71 -0.11 11.17 15.54
CA ARG A 71 1.29 11.24 15.99
C ARG A 71 1.93 12.55 15.57
N GLN A 72 1.34 13.68 15.95
CA GLN A 72 2.16 14.85 16.25
C GLN A 72 2.69 14.64 17.67
N PRO A 73 3.98 14.36 17.88
CA PRO A 73 4.58 14.51 19.19
C PRO A 73 4.56 16.01 19.48
N THR A 74 3.53 16.45 20.21
CA THR A 74 3.43 17.79 20.80
C THR A 74 4.35 17.95 22.01
N ALA A 75 5.28 17.01 22.22
CA ALA A 75 6.37 17.12 23.18
C ALA A 75 7.69 17.42 22.43
N PRO A 76 8.30 18.62 22.61
CA PRO A 76 9.57 18.97 21.97
C PRO A 76 10.75 18.05 22.35
N THR A 77 10.59 17.19 23.36
CA THR A 77 11.63 16.26 23.85
C THR A 77 11.78 14.98 23.03
N ALA A 78 10.73 14.48 22.34
CA ALA A 78 10.81 13.22 21.60
C ALA A 78 11.51 13.37 20.24
N ARG A 79 11.20 14.45 19.50
CA ARG A 79 11.80 14.74 18.18
C ARG A 79 13.30 15.01 18.26
N THR A 80 13.78 15.64 19.33
CA THR A 80 15.23 15.92 19.50
C THR A 80 16.04 14.66 19.76
N GLN A 81 15.49 13.66 20.45
CA GLN A 81 16.17 12.39 20.71
C GLN A 81 16.24 11.50 19.47
N GLU A 82 15.21 11.49 18.64
CA GLU A 82 15.17 10.71 17.40
C GLU A 82 16.21 11.22 16.39
N ASN A 83 16.24 12.54 16.15
CA ASN A 83 17.22 13.18 15.28
C ASN A 83 18.67 12.99 15.77
N ALA A 84 18.90 12.94 17.08
CA ALA A 84 20.24 12.70 17.64
C ALA A 84 20.70 11.25 17.43
N LYS A 85 19.80 10.27 17.58
CA LYS A 85 20.11 8.85 17.31
C LYS A 85 20.37 8.60 15.83
N GLU A 86 19.55 9.18 14.96
CA GLU A 86 19.74 9.12 13.52
C GLU A 86 21.07 9.73 13.10
N LYS A 87 21.35 10.97 13.53
CA LYS A 87 22.62 11.64 13.22
C LYS A 87 23.82 10.80 13.68
N LYS A 88 23.75 10.21 14.87
CA LYS A 88 24.81 9.33 15.38
C LYS A 88 24.96 8.06 14.52
N LEU A 89 23.86 7.40 14.17
CA LEU A 89 23.87 6.21 13.31
C LEU A 89 24.51 6.52 11.94
N LEU A 90 24.12 7.65 11.33
CA LEU A 90 24.67 8.09 10.05
C LEU A 90 26.17 8.36 10.15
N GLN A 91 26.62 9.04 11.21
CA GLN A 91 28.05 9.29 11.46
C GLN A 91 28.84 8.01 11.71
N ASP A 92 28.24 7.04 12.40
CA ASP A 92 28.84 5.73 12.68
C ASP A 92 29.01 4.89 11.40
N ILE A 93 28.13 5.07 10.40
CA ILE A 93 28.25 4.42 9.08
C ILE A 93 29.25 5.16 8.20
N ASN A 94 28.98 6.44 7.91
CA ASN A 94 29.88 7.30 7.15
C ASN A 94 29.61 8.80 7.42
N PRO A 95 30.62 9.57 7.91
CA PRO A 95 30.45 10.97 8.27
C PRO A 95 30.20 11.91 7.07
N GLU A 96 30.68 11.56 5.88
CA GLU A 96 30.44 12.33 4.65
C GLU A 96 28.96 12.26 4.25
N TYR A 97 28.40 11.04 4.24
CA TYR A 97 26.99 10.80 3.95
C TYR A 97 26.08 11.46 4.98
N ALA A 98 26.44 11.45 6.27
CA ALA A 98 25.68 12.15 7.31
C ALA A 98 25.57 13.67 7.03
N THR A 99 26.61 14.25 6.43
CA THR A 99 26.62 15.67 6.03
C THR A 99 25.71 15.91 4.82
N GLU A 100 25.74 15.02 3.83
CA GLU A 100 24.84 15.09 2.66
C GLU A 100 23.38 14.98 3.06
N VAL A 101 23.01 13.99 3.89
CA VAL A 101 21.64 13.83 4.39
C VAL A 101 21.18 15.11 5.08
N TYR A 102 21.98 15.64 6.01
CA TYR A 102 21.64 16.89 6.70
C TYR A 102 21.46 18.06 5.73
N HIS A 103 22.37 18.21 4.76
CA HIS A 103 22.29 19.29 3.77
C HIS A 103 21.02 19.21 2.93
N PHE A 104 20.70 18.03 2.37
CA PHE A 104 19.51 17.88 1.53
C PHE A 104 18.22 17.98 2.32
N THR A 105 18.13 17.41 3.52
CA THR A 105 16.95 17.57 4.39
C THR A 105 16.66 19.05 4.65
N ARG A 106 17.69 19.84 5.00
CA ARG A 106 17.54 21.30 5.16
C ARG A 106 17.07 22.00 3.90
N LEU A 107 17.61 21.63 2.75
CA LEU A 107 17.24 22.22 1.47
C LEU A 107 15.77 21.92 1.12
N ILE A 108 15.32 20.69 1.38
CA ILE A 108 13.94 20.24 1.18
C ILE A 108 12.99 21.02 2.09
N GLU A 109 13.29 21.12 3.39
CA GLU A 109 12.50 21.91 4.36
C GLU A 109 12.26 23.34 3.84
N LEU A 110 13.33 24.03 3.43
CA LEU A 110 13.25 25.40 2.91
C LEU A 110 12.36 25.50 1.66
N LYS A 111 12.50 24.55 0.73
CA LYS A 111 11.72 24.54 -0.52
C LYS A 111 10.26 24.17 -0.27
N GLN A 112 9.97 23.27 0.66
CA GLN A 112 8.60 22.95 1.08
C GLN A 112 7.90 24.17 1.70
N ASP A 113 8.62 24.94 2.52
CA ASP A 113 8.10 26.19 3.07
C ASP A 113 7.80 27.23 1.98
N GLN A 114 8.65 27.34 0.96
CA GLN A 114 8.38 28.17 -0.22
C GLN A 114 7.15 27.67 -1.00
N LEU A 115 7.04 26.36 -1.21
CA LEU A 115 5.91 25.74 -1.89
C LEU A 115 4.60 26.00 -1.16
N LYS A 116 4.60 25.99 0.18
CA LYS A 116 3.42 26.28 1.01
C LYS A 116 2.85 27.67 0.78
N GLN A 117 3.65 28.64 0.35
CA GLN A 117 3.18 30.00 0.09
C GLN A 117 2.14 30.06 -1.03
N ILE A 118 2.15 29.10 -1.97
CA ILE A 118 1.16 29.08 -3.07
C ILE A 118 -0.15 28.40 -2.70
N GLU A 119 -0.25 27.75 -1.54
CA GLU A 119 -1.45 27.04 -1.10
C GLU A 119 -2.68 27.95 -1.12
N LYS A 120 -2.50 29.21 -0.72
CA LYS A 120 -3.57 30.23 -0.71
C LYS A 120 -3.96 30.68 -2.12
N ASP A 121 -3.01 30.75 -3.04
CA ASP A 121 -3.21 31.29 -4.38
C ASP A 121 -3.78 30.24 -5.35
N ASN A 122 -3.32 28.98 -5.24
CA ASN A 122 -3.71 27.87 -6.12
C ASN A 122 -3.68 26.53 -5.34
N PRO A 123 -4.73 26.22 -4.55
CA PRO A 123 -4.75 25.04 -3.67
C PRO A 123 -4.67 23.70 -4.43
N ASP A 124 -5.27 23.60 -5.63
CA ASP A 124 -5.22 22.39 -6.45
C ASP A 124 -3.81 22.08 -6.97
N LEU A 125 -3.07 23.13 -7.36
CA LEU A 125 -1.68 23.01 -7.79
C LEU A 125 -0.79 22.60 -6.62
N TYR A 126 -0.98 23.23 -5.46
CA TYR A 126 -0.28 22.87 -4.22
C TYR A 126 -0.51 21.40 -3.85
N LYS A 127 -1.77 20.93 -3.89
CA LYS A 127 -2.12 19.52 -3.60
C LYS A 127 -1.46 18.54 -4.57
N THR A 128 -1.37 18.90 -5.84
CA THR A 128 -0.72 18.08 -6.86
C THR A 128 0.78 17.97 -6.58
N PHE A 129 1.44 19.10 -6.33
CA PHE A 129 2.88 19.16 -6.09
C PHE A 129 3.28 18.47 -4.79
N THR A 130 2.54 18.70 -3.71
CA THR A 130 2.76 18.02 -2.42
C THR A 130 2.51 16.51 -2.52
N GLY A 131 1.56 16.08 -3.34
CA GLY A 131 1.27 14.66 -3.54
C GLY A 131 2.48 13.85 -4.04
N ASP A 132 3.25 14.40 -4.97
CA ASP A 132 4.44 13.71 -5.50
C ASP A 132 5.62 13.77 -4.53
N ILE A 133 5.76 14.86 -3.76
CA ILE A 133 6.76 14.95 -2.68
C ILE A 133 6.50 13.94 -1.58
N ASN A 134 5.23 13.75 -1.19
CA ASN A 134 4.86 12.79 -0.15
C ASN A 134 5.22 11.34 -0.51
N LYS A 135 5.20 10.98 -1.80
CA LYS A 135 5.63 9.66 -2.25
C LYS A 135 7.13 9.45 -2.02
N LEU A 136 7.94 10.44 -2.43
CA LEU A 136 9.39 10.36 -2.23
C LEU A 136 9.75 10.36 -0.75
N ASP A 137 9.07 11.17 0.06
CA ASP A 137 9.25 11.22 1.52
C ASP A 137 8.89 9.88 2.18
N SER A 138 7.80 9.24 1.73
CA SER A 138 7.44 7.90 2.21
C SER A 138 8.53 6.88 1.90
N SER A 139 9.05 6.87 0.67
CA SER A 139 10.17 5.99 0.29
C SER A 139 11.43 6.28 1.10
N TYR A 140 11.76 7.54 1.39
CA TYR A 140 12.88 7.87 2.27
C TYR A 140 12.70 7.28 3.68
N ASN A 141 11.50 7.42 4.25
CA ASN A 141 11.19 6.90 5.58
C ASN A 141 11.26 5.37 5.63
N GLU A 142 10.82 4.67 4.59
CA GLU A 142 10.99 3.21 4.46
C GLU A 142 12.47 2.82 4.49
N LEU A 143 13.31 3.46 3.67
CA LEU A 143 14.75 3.21 3.65
C LEU A 143 15.41 3.52 5.01
N LYS A 144 14.97 4.57 5.69
CA LYS A 144 15.43 4.96 7.03
C LYS A 144 15.08 3.91 8.09
N GLU A 145 13.89 3.32 8.02
CA GLU A 145 13.46 2.26 8.93
C GLU A 145 14.25 0.96 8.73
N GLU A 146 14.64 0.65 7.49
CA GLU A 146 15.47 -0.51 7.15
C GLU A 146 16.96 -0.33 7.51
N LEU A 147 17.45 0.91 7.57
CA LEU A 147 18.87 1.23 7.74
C LEU A 147 19.56 0.54 8.94
N PRO A 148 18.95 0.44 10.14
CA PRO A 148 19.60 -0.18 11.29
C PRO A 148 19.81 -1.70 11.15
N THR A 149 18.95 -2.38 10.38
CA THR A 149 18.90 -3.85 10.27
C THR A 149 19.45 -4.37 8.95
N ASN A 150 19.65 -3.50 7.96
CA ASN A 150 20.16 -3.87 6.65
C ASN A 150 21.65 -4.27 6.71
N PRO A 151 22.07 -5.39 6.09
CA PRO A 151 23.49 -5.77 6.02
C PRO A 151 24.32 -4.83 5.11
N ASN A 152 23.71 -4.23 4.09
CA ASN A 152 24.34 -3.34 3.11
C ASN A 152 24.03 -1.86 3.41
N ARG A 153 24.35 -1.40 4.63
CA ARG A 153 23.96 -0.07 5.13
C ARG A 153 24.46 1.10 4.28
N GLU A 154 25.66 0.99 3.71
CA GLU A 154 26.23 2.05 2.85
C GLU A 154 25.44 2.23 1.56
N GLN A 155 25.10 1.12 0.88
CA GLN A 155 24.28 1.15 -0.34
C GLN A 155 22.87 1.65 -0.05
N LEU A 156 22.28 1.26 1.08
CA LEU A 156 20.97 1.75 1.49
C LEU A 156 21.02 3.26 1.79
N LEU A 157 22.09 3.73 2.41
CA LEU A 157 22.31 5.15 2.70
C LEU A 157 22.54 5.97 1.42
N GLU A 158 23.23 5.42 0.43
CA GLU A 158 23.34 6.02 -0.90
C GLU A 158 21.96 6.19 -1.55
N ALA A 159 21.12 5.16 -1.53
CA ALA A 159 19.75 5.24 -2.04
C ALA A 159 18.89 6.27 -1.27
N MET A 160 19.09 6.41 0.05
CA MET A 160 18.45 7.46 0.84
C MET A 160 18.87 8.86 0.37
N ILE A 161 20.15 9.08 0.11
CA ILE A 161 20.66 10.36 -0.41
C ILE A 161 20.13 10.64 -1.81
N GLU A 162 20.11 9.63 -2.70
CA GLU A 162 19.53 9.76 -4.03
C GLU A 162 18.05 10.16 -3.95
N ASN A 163 17.29 9.55 -3.04
CA ASN A 163 15.91 9.93 -2.81
C ASN A 163 15.80 11.41 -2.38
N LEU A 164 16.63 11.87 -1.43
CA LEU A 164 16.66 13.28 -1.02
C LEU A 164 17.06 14.23 -2.16
N LYS A 165 18.01 13.84 -3.02
CA LYS A 165 18.38 14.60 -4.22
C LYS A 165 17.19 14.74 -5.17
N LEU A 166 16.47 13.64 -5.44
CA LEU A 166 15.26 13.65 -6.26
C LEU A 166 14.16 14.53 -5.67
N GLN A 167 13.96 14.51 -4.35
CA GLN A 167 13.02 15.40 -3.67
C GLN A 167 13.38 16.87 -3.88
N ALA A 168 14.65 17.22 -3.68
CA ALA A 168 15.13 18.59 -3.84
C ALA A 168 14.99 19.08 -5.29
N ASP A 169 15.31 18.24 -6.27
CA ASP A 169 15.18 18.54 -7.70
C ASP A 169 13.72 18.72 -8.12
N LEU A 170 12.84 17.83 -7.67
CA LEU A 170 11.40 17.92 -7.95
C LEU A 170 10.82 19.20 -7.36
N LEU A 171 11.13 19.52 -6.09
CA LEU A 171 10.72 20.79 -5.48
C LEU A 171 11.25 22.00 -6.26
N ASN A 172 12.49 21.94 -6.75
CA ASN A 172 13.06 23.00 -7.54
C ASN A 172 12.29 23.22 -8.85
N GLN A 173 11.95 22.13 -9.55
CA GLN A 173 11.13 22.19 -10.78
C GLN A 173 9.73 22.74 -10.50
N GLN A 174 9.07 22.29 -9.43
CA GLN A 174 7.75 22.77 -9.03
C GLN A 174 7.75 24.28 -8.73
N LEU A 175 8.76 24.76 -7.98
CA LEU A 175 8.94 26.18 -7.70
C LEU A 175 9.23 27.00 -8.96
N GLN A 176 9.98 26.44 -9.91
CA GLN A 176 10.22 27.08 -11.20
C GLN A 176 8.92 27.22 -12.02
N ILE A 177 8.08 26.19 -12.05
CA ILE A 177 6.76 26.24 -12.70
C ILE A 177 5.88 27.32 -12.07
N ILE A 178 5.85 27.39 -10.74
CA ILE A 178 5.15 28.44 -10.00
C ILE A 178 5.63 29.82 -10.42
N HIS A 179 6.94 30.01 -10.51
CA HIS A 179 7.53 31.29 -10.92
C HIS A 179 7.10 31.66 -12.35
N GLN A 180 7.16 30.71 -13.30
CA GLN A 180 6.72 30.94 -14.68
C GLN A 180 5.24 31.31 -14.76
N ILE A 181 4.37 30.64 -14.01
CA ILE A 181 2.94 30.96 -13.94
C ILE A 181 2.72 32.38 -13.40
N LYS A 182 3.46 32.79 -12.36
CA LYS A 182 3.36 34.14 -11.79
C LYS A 182 3.80 35.21 -12.80
N GLN A 183 4.94 35.03 -13.47
CA GLN A 183 5.41 35.96 -14.51
C GLN A 183 4.43 36.08 -15.68
N ALA A 184 3.86 34.96 -16.13
CA ALA A 184 2.90 34.95 -17.23
C ALA A 184 1.60 35.71 -16.90
N LYS A 185 1.18 35.72 -15.63
CA LYS A 185 0.03 36.53 -15.18
C LYS A 185 0.38 38.03 -15.17
N GLN A 186 1.50 38.41 -14.59
CA GLN A 186 1.94 39.82 -14.54
C GLN A 186 2.09 40.44 -15.94
N ASN A 187 2.70 39.74 -16.89
CA ASN A 187 2.86 40.21 -18.26
C ASN A 187 1.53 40.38 -19.03
N LYS A 188 0.46 39.69 -18.63
CA LYS A 188 -0.87 39.87 -19.22
C LYS A 188 -1.56 41.11 -18.64
N ASP A 189 -1.41 41.36 -17.35
CA ASP A 189 -2.01 42.50 -16.67
C ASP A 189 -1.42 43.83 -17.18
N ASP A 190 -0.10 43.89 -17.42
CA ASP A 190 0.58 45.07 -17.98
C ASP A 190 0.21 45.39 -19.43
N LYS A 191 -0.34 44.42 -20.19
CA LYS A 191 -0.73 44.60 -21.60
C LYS A 191 -2.17 45.09 -21.79
N ILE A 192 -2.95 45.12 -20.72
CA ILE A 192 -4.38 45.51 -20.74
C ILE A 192 -4.58 46.94 -20.21
N ILE A 193 -3.52 47.59 -19.72
CA ILE A 193 -3.48 49.00 -19.29
C ILE A 193 -2.87 49.84 -20.41
#